data_AF-A0A9D6QH79-F1
#
_entry.id   AF-A0A9D6QH79-F1
#
_cell.length_a   1.000
_cell.length_b   1.000
_cell.length_c   1.000
_cell.angle_alpha   90.00
_cell.angle_beta   90.00
_cell.angle_gamma   90.00
#
_symmetry.space_group_name_H-M   'P 1'
#
loop_
_entity.id
_entity.type
_entity.pdbx_description
1 polymer ?
#
loop_
_entity_poly.entity_id
_entity_poly.type
_entity_poly.pdbx_seq_one_letter_code
_entity_poly.pdbx_strand_id
1 'polypeptide(L)'
;MGTASDFFAGVLVARQLEGINFALGSTMVTTRRHLEEIGGFPSLVDQHSDDFELGRRIEARGWQVQLSGHIVRTMYPAQTVRSYFDHQLRWARTTRKCRPWGYCGLLLTYGLPWSLLAALLAPTHGLAAGYFATYVVLRLLMAWTVGVWGLKDLVLRHKLWLIPVRDALAFLIWVASFFSNVITWRGLEFTIVDGRMVPVVPRGMAVPVPAEHGEAAQSSLAV
;
A
#
# COMPACT_ATOMS: atom_id res chain seq x y z
N MET A 1 8.37 -8.38 7.47
CA MET A 1 8.02 -7.64 8.71
C MET A 1 6.85 -6.70 8.47
N GLY A 2 7.03 -5.53 7.82
CA GLY A 2 5.97 -4.52 7.71
C GLY A 2 4.61 -5.04 7.21
N THR A 3 4.60 -5.96 6.25
CA THR A 3 3.35 -6.56 5.76
C THR A 3 2.63 -7.36 6.86
N ALA A 4 3.37 -8.21 7.59
CA ALA A 4 2.79 -9.08 8.61
C ALA A 4 2.50 -8.36 9.94
N SER A 5 3.25 -7.31 10.29
CA SER A 5 3.12 -6.58 11.55
C SER A 5 2.11 -5.43 11.52
N ASP A 6 1.80 -4.89 10.33
CA ASP A 6 1.05 -3.64 10.18
C ASP A 6 -0.05 -3.75 9.12
N PHE A 7 0.33 -4.13 7.90
CA PHE A 7 -0.55 -4.04 6.73
C PHE A 7 -1.83 -4.86 6.91
N PHE A 8 -1.69 -6.14 7.27
CA PHE A 8 -2.87 -7.00 7.44
C PHE A 8 -3.75 -6.61 8.61
N ALA A 9 -3.20 -6.04 9.69
CA ALA A 9 -4.01 -5.48 10.77
C ALA A 9 -4.89 -4.33 10.24
N GLY A 10 -4.32 -3.44 9.44
CA GLY A 10 -5.06 -2.39 8.74
C GLY A 10 -6.13 -2.93 7.78
N VAL A 11 -5.84 -4.01 7.05
CA VAL A 11 -6.82 -4.68 6.17
C VAL A 11 -7.98 -5.26 6.98
N LEU A 12 -7.73 -5.88 8.14
CA LEU A 12 -8.78 -6.40 9.02
C LEU A 12 -9.65 -5.28 9.60
N VAL A 13 -9.05 -4.15 9.99
CA VAL A 13 -9.79 -2.97 10.45
C VAL A 13 -10.64 -2.38 9.31
N ALA A 14 -10.09 -2.26 8.11
CA ALA A 14 -10.84 -1.79 6.93
C ALA A 14 -12.04 -2.69 6.65
N ARG A 15 -11.85 -4.02 6.66
CA ARG A 15 -12.94 -5.00 6.52
C ARG A 15 -14.06 -4.77 7.54
N GLN A 16 -13.71 -4.47 8.79
CA GLN A 16 -14.66 -4.32 9.88
C GLN A 16 -15.43 -2.99 9.82
N LEU A 17 -14.81 -1.91 9.34
CA LEU A 17 -15.40 -0.57 9.35
C LEU A 17 -16.09 -0.20 8.03
N GLU A 18 -15.50 -0.57 6.91
CA GLU A 18 -15.94 -0.13 5.57
C GLU A 18 -16.25 -1.30 4.63
N GLY A 19 -15.85 -2.52 4.99
CA GLY A 19 -15.80 -3.65 4.07
C GLY A 19 -14.49 -3.67 3.27
N ILE A 20 -14.44 -4.49 2.22
CA ILE A 20 -13.27 -4.59 1.34
C ILE A 20 -13.68 -4.09 -0.05
N ASN A 21 -13.08 -2.98 -0.44
CA ASN A 21 -13.28 -2.32 -1.74
C ASN A 21 -11.96 -2.19 -2.53
N PHE A 22 -10.98 -3.04 -2.21
CA PHE A 22 -9.68 -3.10 -2.86
C PHE A 22 -9.20 -4.56 -2.92
N ALA A 23 -8.39 -4.89 -3.92
CA ALA A 23 -7.70 -6.16 -3.97
C ALA A 23 -6.25 -6.02 -3.47
N LEU A 24 -5.60 -7.17 -3.23
CA LEU A 24 -4.25 -7.23 -2.70
C LEU A 24 -3.32 -7.78 -3.80
N GLY A 25 -2.33 -7.00 -4.23
CA GLY A 25 -1.43 -7.37 -5.33
C GLY A 25 -0.61 -8.65 -5.14
N SER A 26 -0.59 -9.24 -3.94
CA SER A 26 0.04 -10.54 -3.72
C SER A 26 -0.64 -11.67 -4.50
N THR A 27 -1.98 -11.69 -4.54
CA THR A 27 -2.77 -12.68 -5.28
C THR A 27 -4.19 -12.20 -5.41
N MET A 28 -4.73 -12.24 -6.63
CA MET A 28 -6.10 -11.83 -6.95
C MET A 28 -6.71 -12.88 -7.86
N VAL A 29 -7.97 -13.22 -7.61
CA VAL A 29 -8.73 -14.16 -8.45
C VAL A 29 -10.06 -13.51 -8.78
N THR A 30 -10.38 -13.44 -10.07
CA THR A 30 -11.66 -12.95 -10.56
C THR A 30 -12.08 -13.76 -11.79
N THR A 31 -13.34 -13.62 -12.20
CA THR A 31 -13.84 -14.25 -13.41
C THR A 31 -13.53 -13.38 -14.63
N ARG A 32 -13.39 -14.01 -15.80
CA ARG A 32 -13.30 -13.29 -17.07
C ARG A 32 -14.45 -12.29 -17.24
N ARG A 33 -15.66 -12.69 -16.86
CA ARG A 33 -16.87 -11.85 -16.92
C ARG A 33 -16.72 -10.55 -16.11
N HIS A 34 -16.32 -10.64 -14.85
CA HIS A 34 -16.13 -9.45 -14.00
C HIS A 34 -15.02 -8.54 -14.52
N LEU A 35 -13.96 -9.12 -15.08
CA LEU A 35 -12.87 -8.37 -15.67
C LEU A 35 -13.31 -7.63 -16.94
N GLU A 36 -14.08 -8.29 -17.80
CA GLU A 36 -14.66 -7.67 -19.01
C GLU A 36 -15.63 -6.54 -18.66
N GLU A 37 -16.44 -6.71 -17.61
CA GLU A 37 -17.34 -5.67 -17.13
C GLU A 37 -16.61 -4.36 -16.84
N ILE A 38 -15.43 -4.41 -16.21
CA ILE A 38 -14.66 -3.19 -15.86
C ILE A 38 -13.78 -2.65 -17.01
N GLY A 39 -13.90 -3.22 -18.22
CA GLY A 39 -13.14 -2.80 -19.42
C GLY A 39 -11.89 -3.63 -19.70
N GLY A 40 -11.73 -4.78 -19.04
CA GLY A 40 -10.60 -5.68 -19.26
C GLY A 40 -9.27 -5.16 -18.71
N PHE A 41 -8.21 -5.94 -18.90
CA PHE A 41 -6.83 -5.51 -18.58
C PHE A 41 -6.41 -4.19 -19.24
N PRO A 42 -6.79 -3.86 -20.50
CA PRO A 42 -6.43 -2.58 -21.11
C PRO A 42 -6.85 -1.37 -20.28
N SER A 43 -7.97 -1.46 -19.56
CA SER A 43 -8.45 -0.37 -18.69
C SER A 43 -7.59 -0.11 -17.45
N LEU A 44 -6.68 -1.03 -17.10
CA LEU A 44 -5.84 -1.01 -15.91
C LEU A 44 -4.38 -0.65 -16.20
N VAL A 45 -3.93 -0.68 -17.45
CA VAL A 45 -2.50 -0.54 -17.83
C VAL A 45 -1.86 0.73 -17.31
N ASP A 46 -2.56 1.87 -17.43
CA ASP A 46 -2.03 3.17 -17.00
C ASP A 46 -2.31 3.47 -15.52
N GLN A 47 -3.04 2.58 -14.84
CA GLN A 47 -3.40 2.78 -13.45
C GLN A 47 -2.19 2.55 -12.57
N HIS A 48 -1.95 3.47 -11.64
CA HIS A 48 -0.81 3.37 -10.75
C HIS A 48 -0.88 2.10 -9.86
N SER A 49 -2.08 1.75 -9.42
CA SER A 49 -2.34 0.59 -8.56
C SER A 49 -3.43 -0.26 -9.19
N ASP A 50 -2.99 -1.16 -10.06
CA ASP A 50 -3.84 -2.10 -10.79
C ASP A 50 -4.62 -3.02 -9.84
N ASP A 51 -4.00 -3.47 -8.75
CA ASP A 51 -4.64 -4.27 -7.71
C ASP A 51 -5.76 -3.53 -6.97
N PHE A 52 -5.48 -2.32 -6.51
CA PHE A 52 -6.46 -1.45 -5.87
C PHE A 52 -7.62 -1.15 -6.82
N GLU A 53 -7.31 -0.75 -8.05
CA GLU A 53 -8.30 -0.34 -9.04
C GLU A 53 -9.15 -1.52 -9.53
N LEU A 54 -8.56 -2.71 -9.68
CA LEU A 54 -9.31 -3.94 -9.98
C LEU A 54 -10.38 -4.19 -8.91
N GLY A 55 -10.00 -4.18 -7.64
CA GLY A 55 -10.94 -4.40 -6.54
C GLY A 55 -12.01 -3.30 -6.47
N ARG A 56 -11.60 -2.04 -6.56
CA ARG A 56 -12.49 -0.88 -6.50
C ARG A 56 -13.50 -0.86 -7.65
N ARG A 57 -13.08 -1.14 -8.88
CA ARG A 57 -13.99 -1.15 -10.04
C ARG A 57 -14.96 -2.31 -10.01
N ILE A 58 -14.53 -3.49 -9.55
CA ILE A 58 -15.40 -4.65 -9.36
C ILE A 58 -16.46 -4.34 -8.29
N GLU A 59 -16.05 -3.74 -7.17
CA GLU A 59 -16.98 -3.32 -6.10
C GLU A 59 -17.95 -2.23 -6.57
N ALA A 60 -17.48 -1.25 -7.35
CA ALA A 60 -18.32 -0.24 -7.97
C ALA A 60 -19.37 -0.80 -8.98
N ARG A 61 -19.20 -2.05 -9.44
CA ARG A 61 -20.20 -2.78 -10.24
C ARG A 61 -21.19 -3.60 -9.41
N GLY A 62 -21.13 -3.49 -8.08
CA GLY A 62 -22.02 -4.19 -7.15
C GLY A 62 -21.55 -5.60 -6.78
N TRP A 63 -20.36 -6.03 -7.22
CA TRP A 63 -19.80 -7.31 -6.84
C TRP A 63 -19.07 -7.20 -5.50
N GLN A 64 -19.09 -8.28 -4.72
CA GLN A 64 -18.36 -8.31 -3.46
C GLN A 64 -16.89 -8.70 -3.69
N VAL A 65 -15.98 -7.90 -3.14
CA VAL A 65 -14.56 -8.26 -3.02
C VAL A 65 -14.35 -8.90 -1.65
N GLN A 66 -13.75 -10.10 -1.63
CA GLN A 66 -13.54 -10.87 -0.39
C GLN A 66 -12.07 -11.21 -0.19
N LEU A 67 -11.63 -11.22 1.06
CA LEU A 67 -10.31 -11.73 1.43
C LEU A 67 -10.34 -13.26 1.42
N SER A 68 -9.38 -13.87 0.74
CA SER A 68 -9.17 -15.31 0.82
C SER A 68 -8.74 -15.71 2.23
N GLY A 69 -9.29 -16.82 2.74
CA GLY A 69 -8.82 -17.45 3.98
C GLY A 69 -7.46 -18.15 3.85
N HIS A 70 -6.91 -18.23 2.63
CA HIS A 70 -5.61 -18.84 2.36
C HIS A 70 -4.50 -17.80 2.49
N ILE A 71 -3.48 -18.13 3.27
CA ILE A 71 -2.30 -17.28 3.46
C ILE A 71 -1.34 -17.51 2.30
N VAL A 72 -1.11 -16.49 1.49
CA VAL A 72 -0.11 -16.52 0.42
C VAL A 72 1.22 -16.00 0.95
N ARG A 73 2.29 -16.76 0.72
CA ARG A 73 3.65 -16.34 1.06
C ARG A 73 4.20 -15.43 -0.04
N THR A 74 4.60 -14.22 0.35
CA THR A 74 5.30 -13.28 -0.54
C THR A 74 6.79 -13.31 -0.22
N MET A 75 7.62 -13.58 -1.22
CA MET A 75 9.07 -13.55 -1.07
C MET A 75 9.58 -12.16 -1.42
N TYR A 76 10.34 -11.56 -0.51
CA TYR A 76 11.02 -10.31 -0.76
C TYR A 76 12.50 -10.61 -1.05
N PRO A 77 13.07 -10.10 -2.16
CA PRO A 77 14.49 -10.24 -2.42
C PRO A 77 15.30 -9.47 -1.36
N ALA A 78 16.57 -9.83 -1.20
CA ALA A 78 17.48 -9.06 -0.36
C ALA A 78 17.57 -7.62 -0.87
N GLN A 79 17.46 -6.65 0.04
CA GLN A 79 17.48 -5.23 -0.28
C GLN A 79 18.51 -4.52 0.60
N THR A 80 19.14 -3.50 0.02
CA THR A 80 19.89 -2.52 0.81
C THR A 80 18.92 -1.66 1.62
N VAL A 81 19.41 -1.01 2.68
CA VAL A 81 18.59 -0.08 3.49
C VAL A 81 17.97 1.00 2.61
N ARG A 82 18.74 1.59 1.67
CA ARG A 82 18.24 2.58 0.73
C ARG A 82 17.12 2.03 -0.17
N SER A 83 17.34 0.86 -0.77
CA SER A 83 16.33 0.21 -1.63
C SER A 83 15.04 -0.09 -0.86
N TYR A 84 15.16 -0.49 0.41
CA TYR A 84 14.02 -0.67 1.31
C TYR A 84 13.26 0.64 1.53
N PHE A 85 13.96 1.72 1.89
CA PHE A 85 13.33 3.03 2.10
C PHE A 85 12.64 3.54 0.83
N ASP A 86 13.30 3.47 -0.33
CA ASP A 86 12.73 3.90 -1.62
C ASP A 86 11.47 3.08 -1.95
N HIS A 87 11.51 1.77 -1.67
CA HIS A 87 10.36 0.89 -1.86
C HIS A 87 9.20 1.24 -0.94
N GLN A 88 9.46 1.43 0.36
CA GLN A 88 8.41 1.79 1.32
C GLN A 88 7.84 3.17 1.03
N LEU A 89 8.66 4.13 0.62
CA LEU A 89 8.23 5.49 0.31
C LEU A 89 7.37 5.54 -0.95
N ARG A 90 7.73 4.76 -1.97
CA ARG A 90 6.87 4.53 -3.13
C ARG A 90 5.52 3.95 -2.69
N TRP A 91 5.50 2.86 -1.92
CA TRP A 91 4.26 2.27 -1.39
C TRP A 91 3.44 3.26 -0.57
N ALA A 92 4.07 4.05 0.29
CA ALA A 92 3.41 5.07 1.10
C ALA A 92 2.72 6.14 0.23
N ARG A 93 3.42 6.65 -0.80
CA ARG A 93 2.85 7.60 -1.77
C ARG A 93 1.69 6.98 -2.55
N THR A 94 1.82 5.72 -2.96
CA THR A 94 0.77 4.94 -3.62
C THR A 94 -0.49 4.86 -2.77
N THR A 95 -0.37 4.38 -1.54
CA THR A 95 -1.51 4.22 -0.62
C THR A 95 -2.18 5.57 -0.33
N ARG A 96 -1.38 6.62 -0.15
CA ARG A 96 -1.88 8.00 0.04
C ARG A 96 -2.71 8.48 -1.15
N LYS A 97 -2.35 8.12 -2.37
CA LYS A 97 -3.11 8.50 -3.57
C LYS A 97 -4.37 7.66 -3.76
N CYS A 98 -4.33 6.38 -3.41
CA CYS A 98 -5.48 5.48 -3.52
C CYS A 98 -6.55 5.77 -2.44
N ARG A 99 -6.12 6.01 -1.19
CA ARG A 99 -7.03 6.25 -0.04
C ARG A 99 -6.54 7.45 0.78
N PRO A 100 -6.65 8.70 0.29
CA PRO A 100 -6.06 9.86 0.95
C PRO A 100 -6.56 10.06 2.37
N TRP A 101 -7.88 9.99 2.59
CA TRP A 101 -8.46 10.17 3.92
C TRP A 101 -8.13 9.01 4.87
N GLY A 102 -8.18 7.76 4.39
CA GLY A 102 -7.74 6.60 5.18
C GLY A 102 -6.25 6.68 5.53
N TYR A 103 -5.42 7.17 4.60
CA TYR A 103 -3.99 7.33 4.80
C TYR A 103 -3.64 8.46 5.77
N CYS A 104 -4.36 9.60 5.72
CA CYS A 104 -4.26 10.66 6.72
C CYS A 104 -4.71 10.14 8.11
N GLY A 105 -5.79 9.35 8.15
CA GLY A 105 -6.30 8.72 9.36
C GLY A 105 -5.31 7.81 10.07
N LEU A 106 -4.27 7.30 9.37
CA LEU A 106 -3.20 6.52 9.98
C LEU A 106 -2.48 7.27 11.11
N LEU A 107 -2.47 8.61 11.07
CA LEU A 107 -1.94 9.44 12.16
C LEU A 107 -2.51 9.03 13.52
N LEU A 108 -3.80 8.72 13.59
CA LEU A 108 -4.48 8.30 14.82
C LEU A 108 -4.10 6.88 15.26
N THR A 109 -3.60 6.06 14.34
CA THR A 109 -3.25 4.65 14.60
C THR A 109 -1.78 4.47 14.99
N TYR A 110 -0.93 5.47 14.76
CA TYR A 110 0.48 5.40 15.13
C TYR A 110 0.67 5.51 16.65
N GLY A 111 0.64 4.38 17.35
CA GLY A 111 0.78 4.37 18.82
C GLY A 111 2.12 4.92 19.33
N LEU A 112 3.22 4.75 18.58
CA LEU A 112 4.55 5.19 19.03
C LEU A 112 4.65 6.70 19.27
N PRO A 113 4.39 7.59 18.29
CA PRO A 113 4.47 9.04 18.53
C PRO A 113 3.52 9.50 19.65
N TRP A 114 2.32 8.94 19.75
CA TRP A 114 1.36 9.29 20.81
C TRP A 114 1.82 8.84 22.19
N SER A 115 2.36 7.63 22.32
CA SER A 115 2.91 7.13 23.59
C SER A 115 4.14 7.90 24.03
N LEU A 116 5.00 8.32 23.10
CA LEU A 116 6.14 9.19 23.38
C LEU A 116 5.67 10.57 23.84
N LEU A 117 4.69 11.16 23.16
CA LEU A 117 4.10 12.44 23.56
C LEU A 117 3.46 12.36 24.95
N ALA A 118 2.68 11.32 25.21
CA ALA A 118 2.08 11.08 26.52
C ALA A 118 3.13 10.90 27.62
N ALA A 119 4.22 10.18 27.32
CA ALA A 119 5.32 10.00 28.26
C ALA A 119 6.07 11.30 28.56
N LEU A 120 6.27 12.16 27.55
CA LEU A 120 6.90 13.48 27.72
C LEU A 120 6.07 14.44 28.57
N LEU A 121 4.74 14.34 28.49
CA LEU A 121 3.80 15.17 29.24
C LEU A 121 3.43 14.58 30.61
N ALA A 122 3.90 13.38 30.92
CA ALA A 122 3.55 12.69 32.17
C ALA A 122 4.18 13.40 33.38
N PRO A 123 3.43 13.56 34.49
CA PRO A 123 3.93 14.28 35.66
C PRO A 123 4.95 13.49 36.48
N THR A 124 5.06 12.17 36.24
CA THR A 124 6.02 11.29 36.94
C THR A 124 6.67 10.33 35.97
N HIS A 125 7.91 9.93 36.26
CA HIS A 125 8.62 8.91 35.49
C HIS A 125 7.87 7.55 35.48
N GLY A 126 7.14 7.23 36.55
CA GLY A 126 6.34 6.01 36.62
C GLY A 126 5.17 6.01 35.62
N LEU A 127 4.47 7.14 35.48
CA LEU A 127 3.41 7.29 34.48
C LEU A 127 3.96 7.31 33.05
N ALA A 128 5.10 7.98 32.84
CA ALA A 128 5.78 7.99 31.54
C ALA A 128 6.15 6.57 31.10
N ALA A 129 6.78 5.80 32.00
CA ALA A 129 7.11 4.40 31.77
C ALA A 129 5.85 3.56 31.55
N GLY A 130 4.77 3.83 32.30
CA GLY A 130 3.47 3.19 32.14
C GLY A 130 2.91 3.34 30.73
N TYR A 131 2.81 4.55 30.20
CA TYR A 131 2.31 4.79 28.84
C TYR A 131 3.13 4.06 27.78
N PHE A 132 4.46 4.15 27.87
CA PHE A 132 5.34 3.49 26.92
C PHE A 132 5.25 1.96 27.03
N ALA A 133 5.22 1.42 28.25
CA ALA A 133 5.07 -0.02 28.48
C ALA A 133 3.73 -0.54 27.95
N THR A 134 2.62 0.16 28.23
CA THR A 134 1.30 -0.18 27.70
C THR A 134 1.31 -0.19 26.18
N TYR A 135 1.91 0.81 25.54
CA TYR A 135 2.08 0.84 24.10
C TYR A 135 2.83 -0.40 23.59
N VAL A 136 4.02 -0.69 24.14
CA VAL A 136 4.84 -1.83 23.71
C VAL A 136 4.06 -3.14 23.87
N VAL A 137 3.40 -3.36 25.00
CA VAL A 137 2.62 -4.58 25.25
C VAL A 137 1.49 -4.73 24.24
N LEU A 138 0.63 -3.71 24.10
CA LEU A 138 -0.50 -3.77 23.16
C LEU A 138 -0.02 -3.96 21.72
N ARG A 139 1.07 -3.28 21.36
CA ARG A 139 1.65 -3.34 20.02
C ARG A 139 2.22 -4.72 19.70
N LEU A 140 2.95 -5.32 20.63
CA LEU A 140 3.48 -6.68 20.50
C LEU A 140 2.36 -7.73 20.48
N LEU A 141 1.31 -7.58 21.30
CA LEU A 141 0.14 -8.47 21.30
C LEU A 141 -0.63 -8.42 19.97
N MET A 142 -0.81 -7.24 19.41
CA MET A 142 -1.44 -7.09 18.09
C MET A 142 -0.60 -7.77 17.00
N ALA A 143 0.71 -7.49 16.96
CA ALA A 143 1.62 -8.09 15.98
C ALA A 143 1.72 -9.61 16.13
N TRP A 144 1.67 -10.11 17.36
CA TRP A 144 1.61 -11.54 17.64
C TRP A 144 0.32 -12.15 17.09
N THR A 145 -0.84 -11.59 17.46
CA THR A 145 -2.14 -12.12 17.08
C THR A 145 -2.33 -12.13 15.57
N VAL A 146 -2.07 -11.01 14.90
CA VAL A 146 -2.27 -10.90 13.43
C VAL A 146 -1.14 -11.60 12.68
N GLY A 147 0.11 -11.26 12.97
CA GLY A 147 1.24 -11.68 12.16
C GLY A 147 1.79 -13.07 12.50
N VAL A 148 1.91 -13.41 13.78
CA VAL A 148 2.49 -14.69 14.20
C VAL A 148 1.43 -15.79 14.25
N TRP A 149 0.31 -15.56 14.93
CA TRP A 149 -0.74 -16.56 15.08
C TRP A 149 -1.63 -16.62 13.82
N GLY A 150 -2.12 -15.47 13.35
CA GLY A 150 -2.98 -15.37 12.17
C GLY A 150 -2.26 -15.74 10.87
N LEU A 151 -1.17 -15.04 10.54
CA LEU A 151 -0.44 -15.22 9.28
C LEU A 151 0.66 -16.29 9.34
N LYS A 152 0.96 -16.85 10.53
CA LYS A 152 2.01 -17.88 10.71
C LYS A 152 3.39 -17.41 10.22
N ASP A 153 3.70 -16.11 10.35
CA ASP A 153 4.98 -15.54 9.91
C ASP A 153 6.10 -15.86 10.93
N LEU A 154 6.98 -16.79 10.54
CA LEU A 154 8.12 -17.21 11.37
C LEU A 154 9.19 -16.14 11.50
N VAL A 155 9.36 -15.26 10.49
CA VAL A 155 10.38 -14.21 10.54
C VAL A 155 9.96 -13.16 11.56
N LEU A 156 8.68 -12.79 11.58
CA LEU A 156 8.14 -11.88 12.58
C LEU A 156 8.27 -12.46 13.98
N ARG A 157 7.94 -13.74 14.18
CA ARG A 157 8.06 -14.42 15.49
C ARG A 157 9.43 -14.24 16.14
N HIS A 158 10.51 -14.39 15.38
CA HIS A 158 11.88 -14.26 15.90
C HIS A 158 12.34 -12.80 16.03
N LYS A 159 11.62 -11.86 15.45
CA LYS A 159 12.03 -10.46 15.31
C LYS A 159 11.00 -9.48 15.86
N LEU A 160 10.13 -9.92 16.78
CA LEU A 160 9.12 -9.07 17.44
C LEU A 160 9.73 -7.87 18.15
N TRP A 161 10.92 -8.04 18.73
CA TRP A 161 11.64 -6.97 19.41
C TRP A 161 12.02 -5.78 18.49
N LEU A 162 12.01 -5.97 17.16
CA LEU A 162 12.24 -4.90 16.18
C LEU A 162 10.97 -4.09 15.86
N ILE A 163 9.80 -4.45 16.40
CA ILE A 163 8.54 -3.75 16.12
C ILE A 163 8.61 -2.26 16.47
N PRO A 164 9.10 -1.82 17.66
CA PRO A 164 9.19 -0.39 17.96
C PRO A 164 10.06 0.38 16.96
N VAL A 165 11.16 -0.23 16.49
CA VAL A 165 12.02 0.35 15.45
C VAL A 165 11.25 0.44 14.13
N ARG A 166 10.52 -0.60 13.76
CA ARG A 166 9.67 -0.62 12.57
C ARG A 166 8.58 0.45 12.63
N ASP A 167 8.01 0.71 13.80
CA ASP A 167 6.97 1.73 14.00
C ASP A 167 7.53 3.14 13.85
N ALA A 168 8.72 3.40 14.39
CA ALA A 168 9.43 4.66 14.17
C ALA A 168 9.70 4.90 12.67
N LEU A 169 10.24 3.87 11.99
CA LEU A 169 10.45 3.92 10.54
C LEU A 169 9.14 4.11 9.77
N ALA A 170 8.06 3.43 10.16
CA ALA A 170 6.73 3.58 9.55
C ALA A 170 6.27 5.03 9.59
N PHE A 171 6.38 5.64 10.76
CA PHE A 171 5.95 7.01 11.00
C PHE A 171 6.79 8.00 10.19
N LEU A 172 8.13 7.83 10.19
CA LEU A 172 9.02 8.66 9.38
C LEU A 172 8.73 8.55 7.88
N ILE A 173 8.48 7.34 7.37
CA ILE A 173 8.12 7.11 5.96
C ILE A 173 6.76 7.74 5.66
N TRP A 174 5.80 7.64 6.59
CA TRP A 174 4.49 8.27 6.46
C TRP A 174 4.62 9.79 6.36
N VAL A 175 5.35 10.43 7.28
CA VAL A 175 5.67 11.86 7.22
C VAL A 175 6.36 12.21 5.89
N ALA A 176 7.42 11.48 5.52
CA ALA A 176 8.18 11.69 4.28
C ALA A 176 7.33 11.56 3.01
N SER A 177 6.27 10.74 3.05
CA SER A 177 5.40 10.51 1.89
C SER A 177 4.64 11.77 1.46
N PHE A 178 4.42 12.73 2.36
CA PHE A 178 3.69 13.97 2.07
C PHE A 178 4.53 15.01 1.31
N PHE A 179 5.87 14.94 1.41
CA PHE A 179 6.76 15.94 0.84
C PHE A 179 7.01 15.79 -0.67
N SER A 180 6.61 14.66 -1.27
CA SER A 180 6.76 14.46 -2.72
C SER A 180 5.67 13.55 -3.28
N ASN A 181 5.28 13.85 -4.52
CA ASN A 181 4.34 13.08 -5.34
C ASN A 181 5.05 12.31 -6.47
N VAL A 182 6.38 12.36 -6.52
CA VAL A 182 7.17 11.65 -7.55
C VAL A 182 7.41 10.22 -7.10
N ILE A 183 7.29 9.27 -8.02
CA ILE A 183 7.47 7.84 -7.78
C ILE A 183 8.48 7.32 -8.79
N THR A 184 9.52 6.65 -8.30
CA THR A 184 10.50 5.98 -9.15
C THR A 184 10.07 4.54 -9.38
N TRP A 185 9.87 4.18 -10.65
CA TRP A 185 9.49 2.84 -11.09
C TRP A 185 10.34 2.41 -12.28
N ARG A 186 11.03 1.26 -12.15
CA ARG A 186 11.93 0.72 -13.18
C ARG A 186 12.95 1.74 -13.72
N GLY A 187 13.43 2.64 -12.87
CA GLY A 187 14.41 3.68 -13.23
C GLY A 187 13.81 4.93 -13.87
N LEU A 188 12.50 4.98 -14.10
CA LEU A 188 11.78 6.15 -14.59
C LEU A 188 11.04 6.84 -13.46
N GLU A 189 10.89 8.16 -13.55
CA GLU A 189 10.12 8.95 -12.59
C GLU A 189 8.72 9.21 -13.12
N PHE A 190 7.73 9.02 -12.27
CA PHE A 190 6.31 9.23 -12.58
C PHE A 190 5.69 10.13 -11.52
N THR A 191 4.68 10.90 -11.91
CA THR A 191 3.74 11.52 -11.01
C THR A 191 2.36 10.90 -11.23
N ILE A 192 1.53 10.90 -10.19
CA ILE A 192 0.17 10.37 -10.28
C ILE A 192 -0.79 11.54 -10.48
N VAL A 193 -1.43 11.58 -11.66
CA VAL A 193 -2.51 12.52 -12.01
C VAL A 193 -3.75 11.70 -12.32
N ASP A 194 -4.87 11.98 -11.66
CA ASP A 194 -6.15 11.27 -11.83
C ASP A 194 -6.05 9.73 -11.76
N GLY A 195 -5.21 9.23 -10.84
CA GLY A 195 -4.97 7.79 -10.66
C GLY A 195 -4.04 7.15 -11.69
N ARG A 196 -3.61 7.90 -12.71
CA ARG A 196 -2.72 7.43 -13.77
C ARG A 196 -1.26 7.81 -13.54
N MET A 197 -0.36 6.94 -13.98
CA MET A 197 1.07 7.23 -14.00
C MET A 197 1.44 8.10 -15.20
N VAL A 198 1.87 9.34 -14.94
CA VAL A 198 2.36 10.26 -15.97
C VAL A 198 3.87 10.41 -15.80
N PRO A 199 4.69 10.15 -16.84
CA PRO A 199 6.13 10.29 -16.73
C PRO A 199 6.51 11.74 -16.39
N VAL A 200 7.42 11.90 -15.43
CA VAL A 200 8.05 13.19 -15.15
C VAL A 200 9.09 13.39 -16.23
N VAL A 201 8.72 14.11 -17.27
CA VAL A 201 9.65 14.48 -18.34
C VAL A 201 10.74 15.35 -17.73
N PRO A 202 12.03 15.00 -17.85
CA PRO A 202 13.11 15.88 -17.43
C PRO A 202 12.95 17.22 -18.16
N ARG A 203 13.04 18.36 -17.44
CA ARG A 203 13.02 19.69 -18.08
C ARG A 203 14.07 19.71 -19.20
N GLY A 204 13.61 19.66 -20.45
CA GLY A 204 14.48 19.71 -21.64
C GLY A 204 14.33 18.58 -22.67
N MET A 205 13.55 17.52 -22.43
CA MET A 205 13.33 16.46 -23.43
C MET A 205 11.88 16.48 -23.92
N ALA A 206 11.66 16.61 -25.23
CA ALA A 206 10.31 16.61 -25.79
C ALA A 206 9.62 15.25 -25.57
N VAL A 207 8.34 15.27 -25.21
CA VAL A 207 7.48 14.08 -25.17
C VAL A 207 7.35 13.55 -26.60
N PRO A 208 7.69 12.28 -26.89
CA PRO A 208 7.31 11.68 -28.16
C PRO A 208 5.78 11.61 -28.19
N VAL A 209 5.16 12.34 -29.12
CA VAL A 209 3.74 12.23 -29.40
C VAL A 209 3.46 10.77 -29.78
N PRO A 210 2.52 10.07 -29.12
CA PRO A 210 2.13 8.72 -29.55
C PRO A 210 1.66 8.81 -30.99
N ALA A 211 2.24 8.00 -31.88
CA ALA A 211 1.80 7.92 -33.27
C ALA A 211 0.31 7.55 -33.29
N GLU A 212 -0.53 8.48 -33.77
CA GLU A 212 -1.89 8.18 -34.14
C GLU A 212 -1.84 6.98 -35.09
N HIS A 213 -2.39 5.85 -34.66
CA HIS A 213 -2.68 4.77 -35.59
C HIS A 213 -3.87 5.21 -36.44
N GLY A 214 -3.56 6.04 -37.43
CA GLY A 214 -4.45 6.38 -38.52
C GLY A 214 -4.75 5.14 -39.34
N GLU A 215 -5.99 4.66 -39.19
CA GLU A 215 -6.89 4.30 -40.27
C GLU A 215 -6.25 4.17 -41.68
N ALA A 216 -5.78 2.97 -42.02
CA ALA A 216 -5.51 2.58 -43.41
C ALA A 216 -5.52 1.06 -43.58
N ALA A 217 -6.72 0.46 -43.61
CA ALA A 217 -6.93 -0.84 -44.24
C ALA A 217 -8.41 -1.06 -44.62
N GLN A 218 -8.96 -0.16 -45.43
CA GLN A 218 -10.14 -0.43 -46.26
C GLN A 218 -9.87 0.10 -47.67
N SER A 219 -9.25 -0.71 -48.53
CA SER A 219 -9.56 -0.79 -49.98
C SER A 219 -8.59 -1.74 -50.69
N SER A 220 -9.08 -2.92 -51.09
CA SER A 220 -8.65 -3.75 -52.24
C SER A 220 -9.37 -5.11 -52.06
N LEU A 221 -10.68 -5.22 -52.27
CA LEU A 221 -11.34 -5.53 -53.55
C LEU A 221 -10.60 -6.54 -54.45
N ALA A 222 -11.32 -7.64 -54.72
CA ALA A 222 -11.40 -8.41 -55.96
C ALA A 222 -10.10 -8.96 -56.57
N VAL A 223 -9.90 -10.28 -56.49
CA VAL A 223 -10.23 -11.31 -57.51
C VAL A 223 -10.15 -12.68 -56.83
#